data_AF-A0A9Q1BPI3-F1
#
_entry.id   AF-A0A9Q1BPI3-F1
#
_cell.length_a   1.000
_cell.length_b   1.000
_cell.length_c   1.000
_cell.angle_alpha   90.00
_cell.angle_beta   90.00
_cell.angle_gamma   90.00
#
_symmetry.space_group_name_H-M   'P 1'
#
loop_
_entity.id
_entity.type
_entity.pdbx_description
1 polymer ?
#
loop_
_entity_poly.entity_id
_entity_poly.type
_entity_poly.pdbx_seq_one_letter_code
_entity_poly.pdbx_strand_id
1 'polypeptide(L)'
;MNQSDDGLLPDTVSTLKLPIVDLQNYLPNAYLYPHLAKRYNTSVLSFLHNPKSGGTSVRDCMLGLYRAMHKDRPVVVATGNVAEEKEKLLNHVTPTNDYYMGDAALGICDSFEDRPCSYFTVVREPYERMISHYYFCKSGGPGWPPCDNTLEEFTMSLCSLFFRQLTVRVFCKEDNQNPSSPWKCDMTPLSIDHLPADQQQRTAVLDYFLANIDKIFAVIGLTEEFEISLKLFENTFGEPFYRNCNEKHSNAGSYKVVDDASETNADRERITAEAKERLMKNEQIRQCLHEDVQLYNKMYEIFQKQKQAFERV
;
A
#
# COMPACT_ATOMS: atom_id res chain seq x y z
N MET A 1 -18.07 37.29 -1.07
CA MET A 1 -16.98 37.05 -2.03
C MET A 1 -15.91 36.27 -1.29
N ASN A 2 -16.04 34.94 -1.29
CA ASN A 2 -15.05 34.04 -0.69
C ASN A 2 -14.12 33.62 -1.81
N GLN A 3 -12.86 34.05 -1.73
CA GLN A 3 -11.78 33.48 -2.52
C GLN A 3 -11.54 32.07 -2.01
N SER A 4 -11.74 31.09 -2.89
CA SER A 4 -11.23 29.74 -2.75
C SER A 4 -9.70 29.82 -2.73
N ASP A 5 -9.13 29.39 -1.62
CA ASP A 5 -7.70 29.20 -1.47
C ASP A 5 -7.34 27.90 -2.22
N ASP A 6 -7.29 28.00 -3.55
CA ASP A 6 -6.72 26.97 -4.41
C ASP A 6 -5.22 26.94 -4.12
N GLY A 7 -4.84 26.04 -3.20
CA GLY A 7 -3.45 25.75 -2.85
C GLY A 7 -2.68 25.28 -4.07
N LEU A 8 -2.16 26.24 -4.83
CA LEU A 8 -1.21 26.06 -5.91
C LEU A 8 0.01 25.30 -5.38
N LEU A 9 0.27 24.17 -6.03
CA LEU A 9 1.46 23.34 -5.84
C LEU A 9 2.73 24.22 -5.93
N PRO A 10 3.79 23.92 -5.16
CA PRO A 10 5.09 24.50 -5.44
C PRO A 10 5.51 24.16 -6.88
N ASP A 11 5.93 25.17 -7.64
CA ASP A 11 6.32 25.12 -9.07
C ASP A 11 7.36 24.03 -9.43
N THR A 12 8.01 23.41 -8.44
CA THR A 12 8.98 22.33 -8.64
C THR A 12 8.34 21.00 -9.02
N VAL A 13 7.07 20.73 -8.66
CA VAL A 13 6.37 19.47 -9.00
C VAL A 13 5.75 19.53 -10.41
N SER A 14 5.45 20.73 -10.91
CA SER A 14 4.82 20.94 -12.23
C SER A 14 5.68 20.50 -13.43
N THR A 15 6.94 20.15 -13.21
CA THR A 15 7.87 19.71 -14.28
C THR A 15 8.03 18.19 -14.37
N LEU A 16 7.50 17.42 -13.42
CA LEU A 16 7.57 15.97 -13.45
C LEU A 16 6.55 15.40 -14.45
N LYS A 17 6.95 15.31 -15.71
CA LYS A 17 6.24 14.52 -16.74
C LYS A 17 6.50 13.01 -16.56
N LEU A 18 6.41 12.52 -15.33
CA LEU A 18 6.52 11.09 -15.06
C LEU A 18 5.11 10.53 -14.96
N PRO A 19 4.71 9.62 -15.86
CA PRO A 19 3.33 9.14 -15.91
C PRO A 19 2.98 8.23 -14.71
N ILE A 20 3.94 7.99 -13.80
CA ILE A 20 3.75 7.27 -12.53
C ILE A 20 3.10 8.09 -11.41
N VAL A 21 3.02 9.42 -11.54
CA VAL A 21 2.43 10.30 -10.52
C VAL A 21 1.02 10.79 -10.87
N ASP A 22 0.48 10.37 -12.02
CA ASP A 22 -0.79 10.86 -12.55
C ASP A 22 -1.98 9.97 -12.14
N LEU A 23 -2.38 10.05 -10.86
CA LEU A 23 -3.59 9.40 -10.35
C LEU A 23 -4.78 10.36 -10.51
N GLN A 24 -5.93 9.85 -10.92
CA GLN A 24 -7.09 10.67 -11.32
C GLN A 24 -8.34 10.38 -10.48
N ASN A 25 -8.57 9.14 -10.07
CA ASN A 25 -9.72 8.78 -9.25
C ASN A 25 -9.27 8.25 -7.88
N TYR A 26 -9.33 9.09 -6.87
CA TYR A 26 -9.13 8.67 -5.48
C TYR A 26 -9.83 9.63 -4.52
N LEU A 27 -10.28 9.10 -3.39
CA LEU A 27 -10.75 9.90 -2.26
C LEU A 27 -9.61 10.16 -1.26
N PRO A 28 -9.44 11.40 -0.78
CA PRO A 28 -8.38 11.75 0.15
C PRO A 28 -8.67 11.26 1.57
N ASN A 29 -7.77 11.53 2.49
CA ASN A 29 -7.87 11.04 3.86
C ASN A 29 -9.15 11.52 4.57
N ALA A 30 -9.98 10.58 5.03
CA ALA A 30 -11.30 10.90 5.58
C ALA A 30 -11.25 11.77 6.86
N TYR A 31 -10.16 11.69 7.62
CA TYR A 31 -9.99 12.42 8.88
C TYR A 31 -9.38 13.80 8.69
N LEU A 32 -8.55 13.97 7.66
CA LEU A 32 -7.95 15.26 7.32
C LEU A 32 -8.86 16.08 6.40
N TYR A 33 -9.76 15.43 5.67
CA TYR A 33 -10.71 16.05 4.73
C TYR A 33 -12.17 15.64 5.04
N PRO A 34 -12.69 15.93 6.26
CA PRO A 34 -13.97 15.39 6.75
C PRO A 34 -15.20 15.83 5.94
N HIS A 35 -15.10 16.92 5.17
CA HIS A 35 -16.19 17.39 4.30
C HIS A 35 -16.52 16.41 3.17
N LEU A 36 -15.68 15.39 2.92
CA LEU A 36 -15.87 14.35 1.90
C LEU A 36 -16.44 13.03 2.47
N ALA A 37 -16.71 12.95 3.78
CA ALA A 37 -17.10 11.71 4.48
C ALA A 37 -18.26 10.93 3.83
N LYS A 38 -19.22 11.60 3.19
CA LYS A 38 -20.36 10.94 2.53
C LYS A 38 -19.98 10.15 1.26
N ARG A 39 -18.78 10.32 0.72
CA ARG A 39 -18.36 9.66 -0.54
C ARG A 39 -17.74 8.28 -0.32
N TYR A 40 -17.27 7.97 0.89
CA TYR A 40 -16.53 6.72 1.15
C TYR A 40 -17.42 5.48 1.21
N ASN A 41 -18.66 5.60 1.71
CA ASN A 41 -19.59 4.47 1.87
C ASN A 41 -20.06 3.83 0.54
N THR A 42 -19.99 4.57 -0.56
CA THR A 42 -20.32 4.09 -1.91
C THR A 42 -19.08 3.85 -2.77
N SER A 43 -17.88 4.09 -2.22
CA SER A 43 -16.65 4.00 -2.98
C SER A 43 -16.26 2.55 -3.24
N VAL A 44 -15.50 2.31 -4.32
CA VAL A 44 -14.73 1.07 -4.49
C VAL A 44 -13.55 1.10 -3.53
N LEU A 45 -13.30 0.03 -2.78
CA LEU A 45 -12.18 -0.04 -1.85
C LEU A 45 -11.01 -0.75 -2.53
N SER A 46 -9.85 -0.10 -2.57
CA SER A 46 -8.62 -0.66 -3.13
C SER A 46 -7.54 -0.72 -2.05
N PHE A 47 -7.24 -1.92 -1.57
CA PHE A 47 -6.21 -2.16 -0.56
C PHE A 47 -4.84 -2.34 -1.22
N LEU A 48 -3.94 -1.37 -1.03
CA LEU A 48 -2.54 -1.54 -1.41
C LEU A 48 -1.85 -2.42 -0.36
N HIS A 49 -1.57 -3.66 -0.73
CA HIS A 49 -0.93 -4.64 0.14
C HIS A 49 0.59 -4.39 0.18
N ASN A 50 1.07 -3.76 1.26
CA ASN A 50 2.50 -3.70 1.58
C ASN A 50 2.95 -5.02 2.26
N PRO A 51 3.84 -5.82 1.63
CA PRO A 51 4.27 -7.09 2.19
C PRO A 51 4.76 -6.95 3.61
N LYS A 52 4.36 -7.91 4.46
CA LYS A 52 4.83 -8.02 5.85
C LYS A 52 4.46 -6.84 6.76
N SER A 53 3.44 -6.09 6.37
CA SER A 53 2.86 -4.98 7.15
C SER A 53 1.43 -5.29 7.61
N GLY A 54 1.16 -6.53 8.06
CA GLY A 54 -0.19 -6.96 8.45
C GLY A 54 -1.17 -7.16 7.28
N GLY A 55 -0.72 -7.03 6.03
CA GLY A 55 -1.61 -7.08 4.87
C GLY A 55 -2.23 -8.46 4.57
N THR A 56 -1.62 -9.58 4.99
CA THR A 56 -2.30 -10.88 4.98
C THR A 56 -3.53 -10.88 5.87
N SER A 57 -3.44 -10.29 7.07
CA SER A 57 -4.57 -10.18 8.00
C SER A 57 -5.67 -9.30 7.43
N VAL A 58 -5.34 -8.18 6.77
CA VAL A 58 -6.32 -7.33 6.07
C VAL A 58 -6.92 -8.05 4.87
N ARG A 59 -6.12 -8.80 4.09
CA ARG A 59 -6.62 -9.63 2.98
C ARG A 59 -7.60 -10.68 3.48
N ASP A 60 -7.26 -11.42 4.53
CA ASP A 60 -8.13 -12.42 5.13
C ASP A 60 -9.39 -11.77 5.72
N CYS A 61 -9.26 -10.56 6.26
CA CYS A 61 -10.38 -9.73 6.68
C CYS A 61 -11.31 -9.41 5.52
N MET A 62 -10.81 -8.86 4.40
CA MET A 62 -11.62 -8.56 3.22
C MET A 62 -12.27 -9.82 2.62
N LEU A 63 -11.56 -10.96 2.65
CA LEU A 63 -12.12 -12.27 2.29
C LEU A 63 -13.22 -12.74 3.26
N GLY A 64 -13.18 -12.34 4.52
CA GLY A 64 -14.25 -12.57 5.49
C GLY A 64 -15.43 -11.63 5.28
N LEU A 65 -15.16 -10.36 4.99
CA LEU A 65 -16.17 -9.31 4.81
C LEU A 65 -17.11 -9.62 3.64
N TYR A 66 -16.58 -10.00 2.47
CA TYR A 66 -17.47 -10.26 1.32
C TYR A 66 -18.50 -11.35 1.62
N ARG A 67 -18.12 -12.38 2.38
CA ARG A 67 -19.03 -13.46 2.78
C ARG A 67 -20.10 -12.97 3.76
N ALA A 68 -19.69 -12.20 4.75
CA ALA A 68 -20.59 -11.65 5.77
C ALA A 68 -21.57 -10.62 5.18
N MET A 69 -21.17 -9.95 4.09
CA MET A 69 -21.91 -8.86 3.48
C MET A 69 -22.63 -9.23 2.18
N HIS A 70 -22.55 -10.49 1.75
CA HIS A 70 -23.07 -10.95 0.46
C HIS A 70 -22.57 -10.13 -0.73
N LYS A 71 -21.30 -9.72 -0.68
CA LYS A 71 -20.60 -9.00 -1.75
C LYS A 71 -19.76 -9.94 -2.59
N ASP A 72 -19.26 -9.43 -3.72
CA ASP A 72 -18.31 -10.19 -4.53
C ASP A 72 -16.97 -10.37 -3.84
N ARG A 73 -16.30 -11.48 -4.15
CA ARG A 73 -14.97 -11.77 -3.64
C ARG A 73 -13.99 -10.68 -4.11
N PRO A 74 -13.10 -10.15 -3.25
CA PRO A 74 -12.11 -9.16 -3.66
C PRO A 74 -11.25 -9.64 -4.83
N VAL A 75 -11.07 -8.76 -5.82
CA VAL A 75 -10.18 -8.98 -6.97
C VAL A 75 -8.73 -8.76 -6.54
N VAL A 76 -7.86 -9.71 -6.86
CA VAL A 76 -6.43 -9.60 -6.54
C VAL A 76 -5.71 -8.91 -7.70
N VAL A 77 -5.12 -7.75 -7.42
CA VAL A 77 -4.35 -6.91 -8.36
C VAL A 77 -2.88 -7.00 -7.98
N ALA A 78 -2.19 -7.93 -8.61
CA ALA A 78 -0.77 -8.18 -8.43
C ALA A 78 0.05 -7.68 -9.61
N THR A 79 1.36 -7.49 -9.41
CA THR A 79 2.26 -7.05 -10.49
C THR A 79 2.14 -7.92 -11.74
N GLY A 80 1.91 -9.24 -11.59
CA GLY A 80 1.78 -10.16 -12.72
C GLY A 80 0.47 -10.10 -13.51
N ASN A 81 -0.60 -9.47 -12.99
CA ASN A 81 -1.91 -9.43 -13.65
C ASN A 81 -2.56 -8.04 -13.71
N VAL A 82 -1.96 -7.01 -13.11
CA VAL A 82 -2.55 -5.65 -13.05
C VAL A 82 -2.91 -5.10 -14.44
N ALA A 83 -2.14 -5.43 -15.48
CA ALA A 83 -2.44 -4.98 -16.83
C ALA A 83 -3.72 -5.60 -17.39
N GLU A 84 -3.89 -6.90 -17.18
CA GLU A 84 -5.08 -7.64 -17.60
C GLU A 84 -6.33 -7.16 -16.83
N GLU A 85 -6.21 -6.98 -15.51
CA GLU A 85 -7.33 -6.51 -14.69
C GLU A 85 -7.73 -5.07 -15.05
N LYS A 86 -6.77 -4.20 -15.34
CA LYS A 86 -7.02 -2.84 -15.83
C LYS A 86 -7.71 -2.86 -17.19
N GLU A 87 -7.25 -3.68 -18.13
CA GLU A 87 -7.85 -3.83 -19.46
C GLU A 87 -9.30 -4.35 -19.36
N LYS A 88 -9.57 -5.34 -18.49
CA LYS A 88 -10.94 -5.85 -18.26
C LYS A 88 -11.88 -4.77 -17.73
N LEU A 89 -11.41 -3.94 -16.80
CA LEU A 89 -12.20 -2.85 -16.22
C LEU A 89 -12.55 -1.77 -17.25
N LEU A 90 -11.54 -1.29 -17.99
CA LEU A 90 -11.71 -0.26 -19.01
C LEU A 90 -12.62 -0.72 -20.17
N ASN A 91 -12.59 -2.02 -20.49
CA ASN A 91 -13.45 -2.60 -21.53
C ASN A 91 -14.79 -3.13 -21.00
N HIS A 92 -15.11 -2.94 -19.71
CA HIS A 92 -16.32 -3.46 -19.06
C HIS A 92 -16.56 -4.96 -19.28
N VAL A 93 -15.49 -5.75 -19.39
CA VAL A 93 -15.54 -7.21 -19.63
C VAL A 93 -16.07 -7.94 -18.40
N THR A 94 -15.82 -7.40 -17.21
CA THR A 94 -16.31 -7.92 -15.94
C THR A 94 -17.13 -6.87 -15.20
N PRO A 95 -18.15 -7.27 -14.42
CA PRO A 95 -18.83 -6.36 -13.51
C PRO A 95 -17.82 -5.71 -12.56
N THR A 96 -18.04 -4.42 -12.25
CA THR A 96 -17.21 -3.72 -11.26
C THR A 96 -17.39 -4.36 -9.89
N ASN A 97 -16.29 -4.77 -9.28
CA ASN A 97 -16.28 -5.29 -7.92
C ASN A 97 -16.26 -4.13 -6.91
N ASP A 98 -16.70 -4.37 -5.68
CA ASP A 98 -16.56 -3.37 -4.61
C ASP A 98 -15.15 -3.37 -4.00
N TYR A 99 -14.41 -4.46 -4.19
CA TYR A 99 -13.15 -4.71 -3.48
C TYR A 99 -12.01 -5.13 -4.42
N TYR A 100 -10.92 -4.39 -4.36
CA TYR A 100 -9.65 -4.70 -5.00
C TYR A 100 -8.54 -4.75 -3.95
N MET A 101 -7.56 -5.62 -4.14
CA MET A 101 -6.42 -5.71 -3.21
C MET A 101 -5.19 -6.29 -3.87
N GLY A 102 -4.00 -5.87 -3.46
CA GLY A 102 -2.75 -6.49 -3.90
C GLY A 102 -1.57 -5.54 -3.93
N ASP A 103 -0.40 -6.05 -4.31
CA ASP A 103 0.86 -5.33 -4.35
C ASP A 103 0.94 -4.28 -5.47
N ALA A 104 0.07 -4.38 -6.48
CA ALA A 104 -0.03 -3.46 -7.61
C ALA A 104 -1.42 -2.78 -7.69
N ALA A 105 -2.13 -2.69 -6.57
CA ALA A 105 -3.50 -2.15 -6.54
C ALA A 105 -3.56 -0.62 -6.79
N LEU A 106 -2.47 0.12 -6.55
CA LEU A 106 -2.42 1.56 -6.80
C LEU A 106 -2.46 1.85 -8.31
N GLY A 107 -3.31 2.79 -8.73
CA GLY A 107 -3.64 3.07 -10.14
C GLY A 107 -4.87 2.33 -10.67
N ILE A 108 -5.40 1.29 -9.99
CA ILE A 108 -6.61 0.59 -10.47
C ILE A 108 -7.87 1.46 -10.42
N CYS A 109 -7.91 2.46 -9.53
CA CYS A 109 -9.07 3.30 -9.33
C CYS A 109 -9.35 4.20 -10.55
N ASP A 110 -8.31 4.56 -11.30
CA ASP A 110 -8.43 5.37 -12.52
C ASP A 110 -9.25 4.68 -13.61
N SER A 111 -9.56 3.39 -13.46
CA SER A 111 -10.42 2.63 -14.36
C SER A 111 -11.91 2.67 -14.00
N PHE A 112 -12.31 3.41 -12.95
CA PHE A 112 -13.73 3.62 -12.63
C PHE A 112 -14.13 5.06 -12.94
N GLU A 113 -14.94 5.25 -13.99
CA GLU A 113 -15.42 6.57 -14.38
C GLU A 113 -16.59 7.05 -13.50
N ASP A 114 -17.52 6.15 -13.18
CA ASP A 114 -18.79 6.50 -12.51
C ASP A 114 -18.80 6.26 -11.00
N ARG A 115 -17.70 5.76 -10.42
CA ARG A 115 -17.63 5.40 -9.01
C ARG A 115 -16.42 6.05 -8.34
N PRO A 116 -16.60 6.73 -7.20
CA PRO A 116 -15.44 7.13 -6.40
C PRO A 116 -14.70 5.87 -5.94
N CYS A 117 -13.40 5.96 -5.83
CA CYS A 117 -12.56 4.86 -5.39
C CYS A 117 -11.62 5.33 -4.28
N SER A 118 -11.34 4.46 -3.31
CA SER A 118 -10.59 4.79 -2.11
C SER A 118 -9.42 3.85 -1.95
N TYR A 119 -8.21 4.40 -1.95
CA TYR A 119 -7.03 3.64 -1.55
C TYR A 119 -6.90 3.61 -0.04
N PHE A 120 -6.53 2.45 0.49
CA PHE A 120 -6.07 2.33 1.88
C PHE A 120 -4.94 1.31 1.96
N THR A 121 -4.17 1.39 3.03
CA THR A 121 -3.02 0.52 3.23
C THR A 121 -2.70 0.37 4.72
N VAL A 122 -1.90 -0.64 5.04
CA VAL A 122 -1.24 -0.77 6.35
C VAL A 122 0.26 -0.79 6.09
N VAL A 123 0.98 0.07 6.79
CA VAL A 123 2.45 0.09 6.74
C VAL A 123 3.06 -0.38 8.05
N ARG A 124 4.36 -0.63 8.00
CA ARG A 124 5.17 -1.06 9.12
C ARG A 124 6.51 -0.33 9.05
N GLU A 125 7.12 -0.10 10.20
CA GLU A 125 8.46 0.44 10.30
C GLU A 125 9.41 -0.35 9.36
N PRO A 126 10.12 0.32 8.42
CA PRO A 126 10.82 -0.36 7.33
C PRO A 126 11.85 -1.40 7.76
N TYR A 127 12.63 -1.14 8.81
CA TYR A 127 13.63 -2.12 9.29
C TYR A 127 12.94 -3.34 9.89
N GLU A 128 11.94 -3.14 10.74
CA GLU A 128 11.15 -4.25 11.30
C GLU A 128 10.41 -5.05 10.24
N ARG A 129 9.94 -4.38 9.17
CA ARG A 129 9.33 -5.05 8.01
C ARG A 129 10.35 -5.94 7.29
N MET A 130 11.60 -5.48 7.09
CA MET A 130 12.65 -6.31 6.48
C MET A 130 13.00 -7.52 7.34
N ILE A 131 13.14 -7.33 8.65
CA ILE A 131 13.38 -8.43 9.61
C ILE A 131 12.23 -9.45 9.55
N SER A 132 11.00 -8.95 9.60
CA SER A 132 9.79 -9.76 9.47
C SER A 132 9.72 -10.52 8.15
N HIS A 133 10.19 -9.93 7.05
CA HIS A 133 10.20 -10.56 5.75
C HIS A 133 11.27 -11.65 5.65
N TYR A 134 12.46 -11.34 6.13
CA TYR A 134 13.57 -12.28 6.18
C TYR A 134 13.20 -13.55 6.96
N TYR A 135 12.70 -13.41 8.19
CA TYR A 135 12.35 -14.58 8.99
C TYR A 135 11.10 -15.32 8.48
N PHE A 136 10.20 -14.63 7.77
CA PHE A 136 9.12 -15.31 7.02
C PHE A 136 9.69 -16.22 5.94
N CYS A 137 10.64 -15.71 5.16
CA CYS A 137 11.34 -16.47 4.13
C CYS A 137 12.02 -17.70 4.74
N LYS A 138 12.81 -17.50 5.80
CA LYS A 138 13.48 -18.59 6.53
C LYS A 138 12.53 -19.64 7.11
N SER A 139 11.29 -19.24 7.45
CA SER A 139 10.25 -20.16 7.94
C SER A 139 9.51 -20.92 6.83
N GLY A 140 9.98 -20.87 5.57
CA GLY A 140 9.37 -21.55 4.43
C GLY A 140 8.28 -20.74 3.73
N GLY A 141 8.15 -19.45 4.03
CA GLY A 141 7.34 -18.53 3.23
C GLY A 141 7.91 -18.35 1.81
N PRO A 142 7.09 -17.94 0.83
CA PRO A 142 7.61 -17.60 -0.49
C PRO A 142 8.66 -16.51 -0.38
N GLY A 143 9.83 -16.79 -0.97
CA GLY A 143 11.02 -15.97 -0.87
C GLY A 143 11.47 -15.46 -2.21
N TRP A 144 11.22 -14.18 -2.47
CA TRP A 144 11.98 -13.44 -3.46
C TRP A 144 12.48 -12.17 -2.78
N PRO A 145 13.80 -12.00 -2.58
CA PRO A 145 14.94 -12.82 -3.02
C PRO A 145 15.00 -14.23 -2.39
N PRO A 146 15.93 -15.12 -2.82
CA PRO A 146 16.18 -16.41 -2.17
C PRO A 146 16.38 -16.27 -0.65
N CYS A 147 15.80 -17.22 0.10
CA CYS A 147 15.82 -17.19 1.55
C CYS A 147 17.18 -17.50 2.18
N ASP A 148 18.18 -17.94 1.42
CA ASP A 148 19.48 -18.38 1.95
C ASP A 148 20.46 -17.22 2.22
N ASN A 149 20.14 -16.02 1.73
CA ASN A 149 20.90 -14.80 1.99
C ASN A 149 21.04 -14.48 3.49
N THR A 150 22.03 -13.67 3.85
CA THR A 150 22.05 -12.98 5.15
C THR A 150 20.91 -11.95 5.23
N LEU A 151 20.57 -11.49 6.44
CA LEU A 151 19.54 -10.46 6.63
C LEU A 151 19.89 -9.17 5.85
N GLU A 152 21.16 -8.79 5.83
CA GLU A 152 21.68 -7.62 5.14
C GLU A 152 21.55 -7.77 3.62
N GLU A 153 22.02 -8.88 3.05
CA GLU A 153 21.89 -9.16 1.61
C GLU A 153 20.41 -9.26 1.18
N PHE A 154 19.59 -9.89 2.01
CA PHE A 154 18.14 -9.96 1.82
C PHE A 154 17.54 -8.56 1.77
N THR A 155 17.88 -7.70 2.73
CA THR A 155 17.42 -6.31 2.78
C THR A 155 17.86 -5.51 1.55
N MET A 156 19.13 -5.65 1.14
CA MET A 156 19.67 -4.95 -0.03
C MET A 156 19.00 -5.37 -1.35
N SER A 157 18.48 -6.59 -1.45
CA SER A 157 17.74 -6.99 -2.66
C SER A 157 16.31 -6.43 -2.73
N LEU A 158 15.75 -5.99 -1.59
CA LEU A 158 14.40 -5.47 -1.47
C LEU A 158 14.35 -3.95 -1.22
N CYS A 159 15.45 -3.23 -1.49
CA CYS A 159 15.56 -1.78 -1.24
C CYS A 159 14.32 -1.02 -1.68
N SER A 160 13.79 -0.18 -0.80
CA SER A 160 12.67 0.72 -1.07
C SER A 160 11.46 0.03 -1.71
N LEU A 161 11.13 -1.16 -1.20
CA LEU A 161 10.03 -1.98 -1.69
C LEU A 161 8.69 -1.22 -1.69
N PHE A 162 8.36 -0.48 -0.63
CA PHE A 162 7.07 0.23 -0.59
C PHE A 162 7.04 1.41 -1.57
N PHE A 163 8.13 2.18 -1.65
CA PHE A 163 8.28 3.22 -2.67
C PHE A 163 8.12 2.65 -4.09
N ARG A 164 8.76 1.51 -4.40
CA ARG A 164 8.59 0.84 -5.71
C ARG A 164 7.13 0.49 -5.97
N GLN A 165 6.41 -0.07 -4.98
CA GLN A 165 4.98 -0.38 -5.11
C GLN A 165 4.14 0.86 -5.45
N LEU A 166 4.45 2.01 -4.82
CA LEU A 166 3.76 3.27 -5.13
C LEU A 166 3.96 3.72 -6.59
N THR A 167 5.03 3.27 -7.24
CA THR A 167 5.39 3.67 -8.62
C THR A 167 4.94 2.69 -9.70
N VAL A 168 4.43 1.51 -9.33
CA VAL A 168 3.96 0.52 -10.32
C VAL A 168 2.77 1.07 -11.10
N ARG A 169 2.87 1.16 -12.43
CA ARG A 169 1.77 1.58 -13.31
C ARG A 169 1.65 0.72 -14.55
N VAL A 170 0.43 0.69 -15.06
CA VAL A 170 0.08 0.16 -16.37
C VAL A 170 -0.48 1.29 -17.21
N PHE A 171 0.06 1.41 -18.42
CA PHE A 171 -0.39 2.36 -19.43
C PHE A 171 -1.31 1.65 -20.42
N CYS A 172 -2.48 2.24 -20.63
CA CYS A 172 -3.45 1.75 -21.59
C CYS A 172 -3.71 2.83 -22.63
N LYS A 173 -4.00 2.40 -23.85
CA LYS A 173 -4.32 3.28 -24.97
C LYS A 173 -5.62 2.83 -25.59
N GLU A 174 -6.38 3.81 -26.07
CA GLU A 174 -7.57 3.54 -26.84
C GLU A 174 -7.18 3.03 -28.25
N ASP A 175 -7.64 1.83 -28.61
CA ASP A 175 -7.62 1.23 -29.93
C ASP A 175 -8.98 1.43 -30.61
N ASN A 176 -9.08 2.53 -31.34
CA ASN A 176 -10.27 2.90 -32.12
C ASN A 176 -10.63 1.88 -33.22
N GLN A 177 -9.80 0.86 -33.48
CA GLN A 177 -10.10 -0.18 -34.47
C GLN A 177 -10.99 -1.29 -33.91
N ASN A 178 -11.13 -1.39 -32.58
CA ASN A 178 -11.95 -2.42 -31.95
C ASN A 178 -12.97 -1.83 -30.95
N PRO A 179 -14.14 -1.36 -31.43
CA PRO A 179 -15.13 -0.68 -30.59
C PRO A 179 -15.70 -1.53 -29.44
N SER A 180 -15.63 -2.87 -29.54
CA SER A 180 -16.10 -3.76 -28.46
C SER A 180 -15.07 -3.98 -27.36
N SER A 181 -13.81 -3.58 -27.58
CA SER A 181 -12.72 -3.62 -26.60
C SER A 181 -11.76 -2.46 -26.90
N PRO A 182 -12.22 -1.21 -26.71
CA PRO A 182 -11.50 -0.03 -27.16
C PRO A 182 -10.21 0.21 -26.38
N TRP A 183 -9.95 -0.44 -25.25
CA TRP A 183 -8.72 -0.24 -24.48
C TRP A 183 -7.75 -1.41 -24.62
N LYS A 184 -6.48 -1.09 -24.87
CA LYS A 184 -5.37 -2.03 -24.84
C LYS A 184 -4.30 -1.57 -23.86
N CYS A 185 -3.92 -2.43 -22.92
CA CYS A 185 -2.91 -2.14 -21.91
C CYS A 185 -1.55 -2.77 -22.25
N ASP A 186 -0.46 -2.10 -21.85
CA ASP A 186 0.86 -2.72 -21.85
C ASP A 186 0.92 -3.82 -20.79
N MET A 187 1.24 -5.04 -21.22
CA MET A 187 1.33 -6.20 -20.34
C MET A 187 2.52 -6.15 -19.40
N THR A 188 3.47 -5.23 -19.61
CA THR A 188 4.62 -5.00 -18.75
C THR A 188 4.36 -3.78 -17.87
N PRO A 189 4.06 -3.95 -16.57
CA PRO A 189 3.97 -2.81 -15.67
C PRO A 189 5.32 -2.10 -15.57
N LEU A 190 5.30 -0.78 -15.55
CA LEU A 190 6.49 0.03 -15.30
C LEU A 190 6.54 0.42 -13.82
N SER A 191 7.75 0.48 -13.27
CA SER A 191 8.04 1.08 -11.98
C SER A 191 9.19 2.07 -12.14
N ILE A 192 9.49 2.84 -11.09
CA ILE A 192 10.60 3.81 -11.11
C ILE A 192 11.95 3.19 -11.52
N ASP A 193 12.17 1.91 -11.22
CA ASP A 193 13.42 1.21 -11.55
C ASP A 193 13.52 0.84 -13.04
N HIS A 194 12.41 0.82 -13.76
CA HIS A 194 12.37 0.57 -15.21
C HIS A 194 12.53 1.85 -16.03
N LEU A 195 12.43 3.01 -15.38
CA LEU A 195 12.60 4.31 -16.03
C LEU A 195 14.09 4.68 -15.99
N PRO A 196 14.61 5.43 -16.99
CA PRO A 196 15.92 6.05 -16.92
C PRO A 196 15.90 7.24 -15.94
N ALA A 197 15.43 6.99 -14.72
CA ALA A 197 15.33 7.98 -13.67
C ALA A 197 16.70 8.14 -13.02
N ASP A 198 17.30 9.31 -13.23
CA ASP A 198 18.42 9.73 -12.41
C ASP A 198 17.99 9.93 -10.95
N GLN A 199 18.97 10.16 -10.08
CA GLN A 199 18.72 10.39 -8.66
C GLN A 199 17.77 11.58 -8.43
N GLN A 200 17.80 12.61 -9.27
CA GLN A 200 16.95 13.80 -9.14
C GLN A 200 15.49 13.46 -9.44
N GLN A 201 15.23 12.70 -10.51
CA GLN A 201 13.89 12.23 -10.85
C GLN A 201 13.33 11.32 -9.75
N ARG A 202 14.15 10.40 -9.23
CA ARG A 202 13.76 9.52 -8.13
C ARG A 202 13.39 10.29 -6.87
N THR A 203 14.19 11.30 -6.50
CA THR A 203 13.89 12.21 -5.39
C THR A 203 12.59 12.97 -5.63
N ALA A 204 12.36 13.49 -6.84
CA ALA A 204 11.15 14.24 -7.12
C ALA A 204 9.87 13.37 -7.08
N VAL A 205 9.96 12.09 -7.46
CA VAL A 205 8.87 11.12 -7.29
C VAL A 205 8.60 10.85 -5.81
N LEU A 206 9.66 10.72 -4.99
CA LEU A 206 9.51 10.59 -3.54
C LEU A 206 8.83 11.84 -2.95
N ASP A 207 9.30 13.03 -3.31
CA ASP A 207 8.74 14.31 -2.85
C ASP A 207 7.26 14.44 -3.24
N TYR A 208 6.89 14.01 -4.45
CA TYR A 208 5.50 13.95 -4.87
C TYR A 208 4.65 13.09 -3.93
N PHE A 209 5.09 11.88 -3.61
CA PHE A 209 4.33 11.02 -2.69
C PHE A 209 4.30 11.61 -1.29
N LEU A 210 5.42 12.12 -0.76
CA LEU A 210 5.46 12.76 0.56
C LEU A 210 4.49 13.96 0.67
N ALA A 211 4.30 14.71 -0.42
CA ALA A 211 3.39 15.85 -0.48
C ALA A 211 1.92 15.48 -0.69
N ASN A 212 1.61 14.26 -1.15
CA ASN A 212 0.26 13.89 -1.58
C ASN A 212 -0.27 12.59 -0.95
N ILE A 213 0.47 11.90 -0.08
CA ILE A 213 0.04 10.60 0.46
C ILE A 213 -1.27 10.69 1.25
N ASP A 214 -1.53 11.81 1.93
CA ASP A 214 -2.80 12.11 2.60
C ASP A 214 -3.94 12.42 1.62
N LYS A 215 -3.62 12.79 0.38
CA LYS A 215 -4.62 12.94 -0.68
C LYS A 215 -4.85 11.62 -1.39
N ILE A 216 -3.84 10.77 -1.53
CA ILE A 216 -3.93 9.49 -2.24
C ILE A 216 -4.66 8.44 -1.41
N PHE A 217 -4.36 8.33 -0.11
CA PHE A 217 -4.95 7.31 0.76
C PHE A 217 -6.09 7.87 1.61
N ALA A 218 -7.27 7.26 1.45
CA ALA A 218 -8.48 7.54 2.22
C ALA A 218 -8.30 7.27 3.72
N VAL A 219 -7.52 6.24 4.05
CA VAL A 219 -7.12 5.93 5.42
C VAL A 219 -5.83 5.11 5.41
N ILE A 220 -4.96 5.39 6.37
CA ILE A 220 -3.68 4.70 6.55
C ILE A 220 -3.73 3.95 7.88
N GLY A 221 -3.28 2.70 7.90
CA GLY A 221 -3.07 1.91 9.11
C GLY A 221 -1.59 1.70 9.41
N LEU A 222 -1.30 1.33 10.66
CA LEU A 222 0.01 0.90 11.13
C LEU A 222 -0.08 -0.53 11.66
N THR A 223 0.96 -1.33 11.41
CA THR A 223 1.06 -2.68 11.95
C THR A 223 1.21 -2.65 13.47
N GLU A 224 1.93 -1.65 13.97
CA GLU A 224 2.22 -1.37 15.37
C GLU A 224 0.96 -1.00 16.15
N GLU A 225 -0.06 -0.46 15.47
CA GLU A 225 -1.36 -0.07 16.04
C GLU A 225 -2.51 -0.72 15.24
N PHE A 226 -2.39 -2.02 14.97
CA PHE A 226 -3.30 -2.73 14.06
C PHE A 226 -4.77 -2.68 14.49
N GLU A 227 -5.04 -2.81 15.79
CA GLU A 227 -6.40 -2.73 16.33
C GLU A 227 -7.06 -1.38 16.00
N ILE A 228 -6.36 -0.29 16.26
CA ILE A 228 -6.82 1.07 15.94
C ILE A 228 -6.96 1.23 14.42
N SER A 229 -6.04 0.67 13.64
CA SER A 229 -6.13 0.69 12.18
C SER A 229 -7.45 0.08 11.67
N LEU A 230 -7.87 -1.07 12.21
CA LEU A 230 -9.14 -1.69 11.85
C LEU A 230 -10.35 -0.82 12.25
N LYS A 231 -10.31 -0.15 13.42
CA LYS A 231 -11.36 0.79 13.85
C LYS A 231 -11.46 1.98 12.90
N LEU A 232 -10.31 2.53 12.48
CA LEU A 232 -10.25 3.62 11.51
C LEU A 232 -10.82 3.20 10.15
N PHE A 233 -10.52 1.98 9.69
CA PHE A 233 -11.07 1.44 8.44
C PHE A 233 -12.59 1.26 8.52
N GLU A 234 -13.08 0.69 9.62
CA GLU A 234 -14.51 0.49 9.85
C GLU A 234 -15.27 1.82 9.90
N ASN A 235 -14.74 2.82 10.61
CA ASN A 235 -15.34 4.14 10.65
C ASN A 235 -15.32 4.85 9.28
N THR A 236 -14.24 4.71 8.52
CA THR A 236 -14.08 5.36 7.21
C THR A 236 -15.06 4.79 6.18
N PHE A 237 -15.16 3.47 6.10
CA PHE A 237 -15.89 2.80 5.02
C PHE A 237 -17.30 2.33 5.42
N GLY A 238 -17.62 2.29 6.71
CA GLY A 238 -18.87 1.71 7.22
C GLY A 238 -18.91 0.18 7.16
N GLU A 239 -17.81 -0.45 6.74
CA GLU A 239 -17.66 -1.91 6.66
C GLU A 239 -17.14 -2.47 7.99
N PRO A 240 -17.58 -3.66 8.45
CA PRO A 240 -17.25 -4.17 9.78
C PRO A 240 -15.82 -4.73 9.92
N PHE A 241 -14.79 -3.96 9.50
CA PHE A 241 -13.37 -4.33 9.56
C PHE A 241 -12.93 -4.69 10.98
N TYR A 242 -13.24 -3.86 11.98
CA TYR A 242 -12.86 -4.14 13.35
C TYR A 242 -13.69 -5.30 13.91
N ARG A 243 -15.02 -5.21 13.81
CA ARG A 243 -15.92 -6.21 14.38
C ARG A 243 -15.68 -7.63 13.85
N ASN A 244 -15.30 -7.79 12.58
CA ASN A 244 -15.15 -9.12 11.97
C ASN A 244 -13.71 -9.64 11.93
N CYS A 245 -12.72 -8.77 12.20
CA CYS A 245 -11.32 -9.09 11.94
C CYS A 245 -10.37 -8.81 13.10
N ASN A 246 -10.81 -8.15 14.17
CA ASN A 246 -9.95 -7.87 15.32
C ASN A 246 -9.36 -9.15 15.94
N GLU A 247 -10.11 -10.27 15.93
CA GLU A 247 -9.64 -11.54 16.48
C GLU A 247 -8.86 -12.40 15.45
N LYS A 248 -8.80 -11.97 14.19
CA LYS A 248 -8.20 -12.73 13.07
C LYS A 248 -6.77 -12.27 12.81
N HIS A 249 -5.88 -12.60 13.73
CA HIS A 249 -4.46 -12.32 13.58
C HIS A 249 -3.75 -13.42 12.79
N SER A 250 -3.82 -13.37 11.47
CA SER A 250 -2.95 -14.21 10.62
C SER A 250 -1.49 -13.76 10.76
N ASN A 251 -0.62 -14.65 11.22
CA ASN A 251 0.83 -14.46 11.35
C ASN A 251 1.32 -13.35 12.32
N ALA A 252 0.54 -12.98 13.34
CA ALA A 252 1.00 -12.03 14.35
C ALA A 252 2.19 -12.62 15.14
N GLY A 253 3.37 -11.99 15.00
CA GLY A 253 4.58 -12.39 15.73
C GLY A 253 5.13 -13.79 15.40
N SER A 254 4.60 -14.47 14.38
CA SER A 254 4.93 -15.87 14.09
C SER A 254 5.96 -16.00 12.98
N TYR A 255 7.17 -15.50 13.21
CA TYR A 255 8.33 -16.07 12.51
C TYR A 255 9.06 -16.93 13.50
N LYS A 256 9.17 -18.23 13.20
CA LYS A 256 10.02 -19.11 13.98
C LYS A 256 11.44 -18.76 13.55
N VAL A 257 12.23 -18.20 14.45
CA VAL A 257 13.68 -18.25 14.27
C VAL A 257 14.01 -19.74 14.28
N VAL A 258 14.50 -20.24 13.14
CA VAL A 258 14.76 -21.67 12.96
C VAL A 258 15.96 -22.05 13.82
N ASP A 259 15.70 -22.72 14.95
CA ASP A 259 16.25 -24.05 15.31
C ASP A 259 15.99 -24.42 16.78
N ASP A 260 15.46 -23.53 17.62
CA ASP A 260 15.25 -23.84 19.04
C ASP A 260 13.78 -23.74 19.45
N ALA A 261 13.19 -24.89 19.77
CA ALA A 261 11.82 -24.99 20.28
C ALA A 261 11.64 -24.36 21.68
N SER A 262 12.70 -23.76 22.24
CA SER A 262 12.74 -23.15 23.57
C SER A 262 12.70 -21.61 23.58
N GLU A 263 12.73 -20.93 22.44
CA GLU A 263 12.77 -19.45 22.42
C GLU A 263 11.50 -18.81 23.00
N THR A 264 11.70 -17.97 24.01
CA THR A 264 10.64 -17.19 24.64
C THR A 264 10.28 -15.95 23.80
N ASN A 265 9.15 -15.31 24.08
CA ASN A 265 8.82 -14.02 23.45
C ASN A 265 9.90 -12.95 23.72
N ALA A 266 10.54 -12.97 24.89
CA ALA A 266 11.62 -12.05 25.24
C ALA A 266 12.86 -12.27 24.36
N ASP A 267 13.15 -13.52 23.98
CA ASP A 267 14.25 -13.82 23.06
C ASP A 267 13.99 -13.26 21.66
N ARG A 268 12.75 -13.37 21.17
CA ARG A 268 12.35 -12.81 19.87
C ARG A 268 12.45 -11.29 19.83
N GLU A 269 12.00 -10.61 20.88
CA GLU A 269 12.11 -9.16 21.00
C GLU A 269 13.57 -8.73 20.99
N ARG A 270 14.43 -9.43 21.75
CA ARG A 270 15.87 -9.18 21.77
C ARG A 270 16.52 -9.41 20.41
N ILE A 271 16.27 -10.56 19.76
CA ILE A 271 16.80 -10.88 18.43
C ILE A 271 16.35 -9.84 17.40
N THR A 272 15.08 -9.42 17.46
CA THR A 272 14.54 -8.39 16.56
C THR A 272 15.22 -7.04 16.81
N ALA A 273 15.44 -6.65 18.07
CA ALA A 273 16.12 -5.42 18.42
C ALA A 273 17.58 -5.41 17.96
N GLU A 274 18.33 -6.49 18.21
CA GLU A 274 19.72 -6.68 17.76
C GLU A 274 19.81 -6.65 16.23
N ALA A 275 18.88 -7.32 15.53
CA ALA A 275 18.79 -7.31 14.08
C ALA A 275 18.51 -5.90 13.54
N LYS A 276 17.58 -5.17 14.16
CA LYS A 276 17.23 -3.79 13.80
C LYS A 276 18.41 -2.86 13.98
N GLU A 277 19.09 -2.92 15.12
CA GLU A 277 20.28 -2.12 15.39
C GLU A 277 21.39 -2.38 14.37
N ARG A 278 21.62 -3.65 14.02
CA ARG A 278 22.60 -4.05 13.00
C ARG A 278 22.27 -3.46 11.62
N LEU A 279 21.01 -3.53 11.19
CA LEU A 279 20.59 -2.92 9.92
C LEU A 279 20.70 -1.40 9.93
N MET A 280 20.34 -0.74 11.04
CA MET A 280 20.43 0.71 11.18
C MET A 280 21.89 1.22 11.20
N LYS A 281 22.84 0.43 11.72
CA LYS A 281 24.27 0.78 11.71
C LYS A 281 24.91 0.66 10.32
N ASN A 282 24.33 -0.13 9.42
CA ASN A 282 24.86 -0.32 8.08
C ASN A 282 24.47 0.86 7.16
N GLU A 283 25.46 1.60 6.66
CA GLU A 283 25.24 2.79 5.82
C GLU A 283 24.58 2.46 4.47
N GLN A 284 24.97 1.37 3.82
CA GLN A 284 24.37 0.96 2.55
C GLN A 284 22.89 0.62 2.73
N ILE A 285 22.54 -0.03 3.84
CA ILE A 285 21.14 -0.37 4.16
C ILE A 285 20.33 0.88 4.50
N ARG A 286 20.91 1.83 5.24
CA ARG A 286 20.26 3.13 5.47
C ARG A 286 19.96 3.87 4.18
N GLN A 287 20.88 3.87 3.22
CA GLN A 287 20.66 4.47 1.91
C GLN A 287 19.62 3.69 1.10
N CYS A 288 19.71 2.36 1.12
CA CYS A 288 18.79 1.43 0.46
C CYS A 288 17.33 1.51 0.94
N LEU A 289 17.10 1.83 2.21
CA LEU A 289 15.75 1.97 2.78
C LEU A 289 15.30 3.42 2.93
N HIS A 290 16.07 4.38 2.42
CA HIS A 290 15.87 5.80 2.67
C HIS A 290 14.46 6.26 2.30
N GLU A 291 13.96 5.90 1.11
CA GLU A 291 12.64 6.29 0.63
C GLU A 291 11.52 5.67 1.46
N ASP A 292 11.64 4.38 1.80
CA ASP A 292 10.65 3.70 2.65
C ASP A 292 10.60 4.30 4.06
N VAL A 293 11.74 4.73 4.63
CA VAL A 293 11.81 5.42 5.93
C VAL A 293 11.13 6.78 5.86
N GLN A 294 11.39 7.58 4.82
CA GLN A 294 10.72 8.87 4.65
C GLN A 294 9.20 8.71 4.51
N LEU A 295 8.75 7.78 3.67
CA LEU A 295 7.34 7.47 3.49
C LEU A 295 6.69 7.00 4.78
N TYR A 296 7.33 6.07 5.50
CA TYR A 296 6.81 5.57 6.78
C TYR A 296 6.65 6.71 7.80
N ASN A 297 7.64 7.58 7.95
CA ASN A 297 7.55 8.72 8.89
C ASN A 297 6.37 9.64 8.54
N LYS A 298 6.18 9.97 7.27
CA LYS A 298 5.04 10.77 6.81
C LYS A 298 3.70 10.08 7.08
N MET A 299 3.62 8.78 6.82
CA MET A 299 2.42 7.98 7.06
C MET A 299 2.11 7.82 8.54
N TYR A 300 3.14 7.70 9.38
CA TYR A 300 3.03 7.68 10.83
C TYR A 300 2.45 9.01 11.35
N GLU A 301 2.97 10.15 10.88
CA GLU A 301 2.43 11.47 11.23
C GLU A 301 0.94 11.61 10.85
N ILE A 302 0.57 11.18 9.65
CA ILE A 302 -0.83 11.17 9.20
C ILE A 302 -1.65 10.25 10.10
N PHE A 303 -1.14 9.05 10.40
CA PHE A 303 -1.81 8.10 11.27
C PHE A 303 -2.14 8.70 12.64
N GLN A 304 -1.16 9.36 13.28
CA GLN A 304 -1.39 9.99 14.57
C GLN A 304 -2.46 11.08 14.50
N LYS A 305 -2.52 11.86 13.41
CA LYS A 305 -3.59 12.85 13.19
C LYS A 305 -4.96 12.20 12.99
N GLN A 306 -5.05 11.10 12.21
CA GLN A 306 -6.29 10.35 12.04
C GLN A 306 -6.80 9.81 13.38
N LYS A 307 -5.91 9.21 14.18
CA LYS A 307 -6.22 8.67 15.50
C LYS A 307 -6.76 9.73 16.44
N GLN A 308 -6.08 10.88 16.52
CA GLN A 308 -6.55 12.02 17.33
C GLN A 308 -7.90 12.56 16.87
N ALA A 309 -8.15 12.59 15.55
CA ALA A 309 -9.45 13.02 15.02
C ALA A 309 -10.55 12.00 15.34
N PHE A 310 -10.26 10.70 15.20
CA PHE A 310 -11.16 9.59 15.51
C PHE A 310 -11.58 9.57 16.98
N GLU A 311 -10.63 9.78 17.90
CA GLU A 311 -10.89 9.79 19.35
C GLU A 311 -11.75 10.99 19.83
N ARG A 312 -11.96 12.00 18.98
CA ARG A 312 -12.83 13.15 19.28
C ARG A 312 -14.28 12.96 18.85
N VAL A 313 -14.57 11.93 18.04
CA VAL A 313 -15.90 11.60 17.51
C VAL A 313 -16.59 10.63 18.47
#